data_AF-A0A8T5TNG3-F1
#
_entry.id   AF-A0A8T5TNG3-F1
#
_cell.length_a   1.000
_cell.length_b   1.000
_cell.length_c   1.000
_cell.angle_alpha   90.00
_cell.angle_beta   90.00
_cell.angle_gamma   90.00
#
_symmetry.space_group_name_H-M   'P 1'
#
loop_
_entity.id
_entity.type
_entity.pdbx_description
1 polymer ?
#
loop_
_entity_poly.entity_id
_entity_poly.type
_entity_poly.pdbx_seq_one_letter_code
_entity_poly.pdbx_strand_id
1 'polypeptide(L)'
;GTENGIFPLWENLKRKRGTMFYTVEANSEIELEEKVKQLDKIFLQNKAEELGPEIADGNIGKWHYEDQGHWLIAHNLWGLIPGFTALDAECHTPITTYPRILKDVDLWDMEHSKEMEQILKISGLRPITGSGPIILIGDHNVELTTGFTSFESYIDGKNYEIIEELNIKLWKSLLERITTHGVTWYMLGDILSRLLVEIGAFPPEYLQLLKSIKKTLDPRYILSRGKFNFWGENRKEIN
;
A
#
# COMPACT_ATOMS: atom_id res chain seq x y z
N GLY A 1 -11.35 8.38 6.14
CA GLY A 1 -10.37 8.49 7.23
C GLY A 1 -10.86 9.47 8.29
N THR A 2 -10.55 10.75 8.13
CA THR A 2 -10.97 11.84 9.04
C THR A 2 -12.49 11.90 9.25
N GLU A 3 -13.29 11.75 8.20
CA GLU A 3 -14.77 11.77 8.28
C GLU A 3 -15.37 10.62 9.12
N ASN A 4 -14.60 9.55 9.33
CA ASN A 4 -14.99 8.39 10.13
C ASN A 4 -14.28 8.38 11.50
N GLY A 5 -13.69 9.51 11.92
CA GLY A 5 -12.99 9.63 13.21
C GLY A 5 -11.66 8.86 13.30
N ILE A 6 -11.12 8.38 12.17
CA ILE A 6 -9.90 7.55 12.15
C ILE A 6 -8.64 8.41 12.35
N PHE A 7 -8.71 9.69 12.00
CA PHE A 7 -7.59 10.65 12.13
C PHE A 7 -8.04 11.91 12.86
N PRO A 8 -8.29 11.84 14.18
CA PRO A 8 -8.80 12.97 14.96
C PRO A 8 -7.87 14.19 14.90
N LEU A 9 -6.56 13.97 14.77
CA LEU A 9 -5.53 15.00 14.63
C LEU A 9 -5.70 15.87 13.37
N TRP A 10 -6.42 15.38 12.35
CA TRP A 10 -6.52 16.03 11.04
C TRP A 10 -7.96 16.40 10.64
N GLU A 11 -8.91 16.33 11.58
CA GLU A 11 -10.31 16.71 11.33
C GLU A 11 -10.46 18.17 10.87
N ASN A 12 -9.54 19.03 11.30
CA ASN A 12 -9.53 20.46 10.96
C ASN A 12 -8.79 20.79 9.65
N LEU A 13 -8.12 19.81 9.01
CA LEU A 13 -7.37 20.08 7.78
C LEU A 13 -8.31 20.23 6.58
N LYS A 14 -7.99 21.20 5.70
CA LYS A 14 -8.75 21.41 4.45
C LYS A 14 -8.79 20.12 3.64
N ARG A 15 -10.01 19.69 3.28
CA ARG A 15 -10.26 18.52 2.43
C ARG A 15 -9.40 18.56 1.15
N LYS A 16 -8.87 17.41 0.72
CA LYS A 16 -8.07 17.21 -0.51
C LYS A 16 -6.61 17.69 -0.48
N ARG A 17 -5.98 17.73 0.69
CA ARG A 17 -4.52 17.98 0.80
C ARG A 17 -3.80 16.69 1.16
N GLY A 18 -2.64 16.46 0.53
CA GLY A 18 -1.72 15.43 0.98
C GLY A 18 -0.98 15.92 2.22
N THR A 19 -0.71 15.00 3.14
CA THR A 19 0.18 15.26 4.29
C THR A 19 1.56 14.74 3.93
N MET A 20 2.59 15.56 4.17
CA MET A 20 3.97 15.14 4.08
C MET A 20 4.64 15.43 5.42
N PHE A 21 5.38 14.45 5.93
CA PHE A 21 6.29 14.63 7.04
C PHE A 21 7.66 14.14 6.58
N TYR A 22 8.72 14.70 7.14
CA TYR A 22 10.09 14.30 6.85
C TYR A 22 10.89 14.30 8.16
N THR A 23 11.88 13.43 8.24
CA THR A 23 12.87 13.43 9.33
C THR A 23 14.21 13.83 8.72
N VAL A 24 14.94 14.71 9.39
CA VAL A 24 16.28 15.13 8.97
C VAL A 24 17.28 14.61 10.00
N GLU A 25 18.29 13.90 9.53
CA GLU A 25 19.45 13.52 10.31
C GLU A 25 20.66 14.32 9.84
N ALA A 26 21.48 14.79 10.78
CA ALA A 26 22.67 15.58 10.50
C ALA A 26 23.77 15.28 11.52
N ASN A 27 25.02 15.60 11.19
CA ASN A 27 26.16 15.31 12.06
C ASN A 27 26.34 16.35 13.18
N SER A 28 25.59 17.45 13.12
CA SER A 28 25.59 18.51 14.13
C SER A 28 24.25 19.25 14.14
N GLU A 29 23.96 19.92 15.25
CA GLU A 29 22.73 20.72 15.40
C GLU A 29 22.68 21.92 14.45
N ILE A 30 23.82 22.56 14.18
CA ILE A 30 23.91 23.67 13.22
C ILE A 30 23.58 23.17 11.80
N GLU A 31 24.12 22.01 11.42
CA GLU A 31 23.80 21.39 10.13
C GLU A 31 22.31 21.03 10.06
N LEU A 32 21.76 20.43 11.12
CA LEU A 32 20.35 20.07 11.20
C LEU A 32 19.44 21.28 10.96
N GLU A 33 19.68 22.37 11.69
CA GLU A 33 18.91 23.60 11.53
C GLU A 33 18.99 24.16 10.11
N GLU A 34 20.17 24.16 9.50
CA GLU A 34 20.35 24.67 8.15
C GLU A 34 19.58 23.82 7.13
N LYS A 35 19.63 22.48 7.28
CA LYS A 35 18.92 21.54 6.39
C LYS A 35 17.40 21.67 6.54
N VAL A 36 16.89 21.77 7.77
CA VAL A 36 15.45 22.00 8.03
C VAL A 36 15.02 23.31 7.39
N LYS A 37 15.74 24.42 7.61
CA LYS A 37 15.45 25.73 6.97
C LYS A 37 15.41 25.65 5.44
N GLN A 38 16.31 24.87 4.84
CA GLN A 38 16.33 24.66 3.38
C GLN A 38 15.09 23.89 2.90
N LEU A 39 14.72 22.81 3.59
CA LEU A 39 13.54 22.00 3.26
C LEU A 39 12.24 22.78 3.44
N ASP A 40 12.07 23.46 4.58
CA ASP A 40 10.88 24.27 4.85
C ASP A 40 10.68 25.34 3.77
N LYS A 41 11.77 26.01 3.37
CA LYS A 41 11.73 26.98 2.27
C LYS A 41 11.20 26.36 0.97
N ILE A 42 11.62 25.14 0.63
CA ILE A 42 11.14 24.43 -0.57
C ILE A 42 9.63 24.14 -0.44
N PHE A 43 9.18 23.63 0.70
CA PHE A 43 7.77 23.32 0.95
C PHE A 43 6.88 24.56 0.87
N LEU A 44 7.25 25.63 1.56
CA LEU A 44 6.50 26.88 1.59
C LEU A 44 6.41 27.52 0.19
N GLN A 45 7.49 27.45 -0.60
CA GLN A 45 7.48 27.90 -2.00
C GLN A 45 6.54 27.10 -2.90
N ASN A 46 6.24 25.84 -2.52
CA ASN A 46 5.35 24.94 -3.23
C ASN A 46 3.94 24.86 -2.62
N LYS A 47 3.51 25.91 -1.91
CA LYS A 47 2.16 26.06 -1.32
C LYS A 47 1.81 25.04 -0.23
N ALA A 48 2.82 24.43 0.40
CA ALA A 48 2.60 23.70 1.63
C ALA A 48 2.20 24.66 2.76
N GLU A 49 1.52 24.12 3.76
CA GLU A 49 1.15 24.82 4.99
C GLU A 49 1.70 23.98 6.15
N GLU A 50 2.44 24.62 7.04
CA GLU A 50 2.93 23.97 8.26
C GLU A 50 1.75 23.67 9.19
N LEU A 51 1.72 22.47 9.76
CA LEU A 51 0.67 22.06 10.68
C LEU A 51 0.86 22.70 12.07
N GLY A 52 2.10 22.75 12.56
CA GLY A 52 2.48 23.30 13.85
C GLY A 52 3.42 22.35 14.61
N PRO A 53 4.05 22.81 15.71
CA PRO A 53 5.03 22.02 16.44
C PRO A 53 4.40 20.96 17.36
N GLU A 54 3.15 21.13 17.81
CA GLU A 54 2.53 20.23 18.79
C GLU A 54 1.69 19.12 18.15
N ILE A 55 1.49 18.03 18.89
CA ILE A 55 0.61 16.92 18.46
C ILE A 55 -0.80 17.46 18.18
N ALA A 56 -1.30 18.36 19.03
CA ALA A 56 -2.62 18.99 18.88
C ALA A 56 -2.76 19.84 17.59
N ASP A 57 -1.64 20.29 17.02
CA ASP A 57 -1.60 21.02 15.76
C ASP A 57 -1.62 20.09 14.53
N GLY A 58 -1.55 18.77 14.76
CA GLY A 58 -1.49 17.75 13.72
C GLY A 58 -0.07 17.25 13.40
N ASN A 59 0.92 17.54 14.26
CA ASN A 59 2.30 17.10 14.09
C ASN A 59 2.45 15.58 14.28
N ILE A 60 2.32 14.84 13.18
CA ILE A 60 2.46 13.38 13.16
C ILE A 60 3.87 12.90 13.53
N GLY A 61 4.90 13.68 13.22
CA GLY A 61 6.28 13.35 13.60
C GLY A 61 6.43 13.31 15.11
N LYS A 62 5.97 14.37 15.79
CA LYS A 62 5.99 14.44 17.26
C LYS A 62 5.15 13.32 17.89
N TRP A 63 3.94 13.09 17.39
CA TRP A 63 3.08 12.00 17.87
C TRP A 63 3.75 10.62 17.70
N HIS A 64 4.36 10.38 16.54
CA HIS A 64 5.06 9.13 16.25
C HIS A 64 6.20 8.86 17.24
N TYR A 65 7.05 9.85 17.50
CA TYR A 65 8.23 9.69 18.35
C TYR A 65 7.94 9.80 19.86
N GLU A 66 6.98 10.61 20.30
CA GLU A 66 6.74 10.88 21.73
C GLU A 66 5.60 10.07 22.35
N ASP A 67 4.54 9.76 21.60
CA ASP A 67 3.32 9.13 22.14
C ASP A 67 3.17 7.66 21.73
N GLN A 68 3.53 7.31 20.48
CA GLN A 68 3.46 5.93 19.98
C GLN A 68 4.67 5.07 20.35
N GLY A 69 5.89 5.61 20.26
CA GLY A 69 7.13 4.89 20.58
C GLY A 69 7.50 3.75 19.61
N HIS A 70 6.86 3.68 18.44
CA HIS A 70 7.20 2.72 17.38
C HIS A 70 8.16 3.34 16.36
N TRP A 71 9.09 2.53 15.83
CA TRP A 71 10.09 2.98 14.85
C TRP A 71 9.64 2.84 13.38
N LEU A 72 8.51 2.17 13.13
CA LEU A 72 7.99 1.91 11.79
C LEU A 72 6.70 2.69 11.57
N ILE A 73 6.72 3.66 10.64
CA ILE A 73 5.57 4.51 10.34
C ILE A 73 4.43 3.72 9.67
N ALA A 74 4.75 2.65 8.93
CA ALA A 74 3.76 1.80 8.26
C ALA A 74 2.72 1.21 9.24
N HIS A 75 3.12 0.91 10.48
CA HIS A 75 2.22 0.33 11.49
C HIS A 75 1.12 1.30 11.96
N ASN A 76 1.37 2.61 11.95
CA ASN A 76 0.47 3.57 12.60
C ASN A 76 -0.83 3.84 11.81
N LEU A 77 -0.86 3.48 10.52
CA LEU A 77 -2.05 3.59 9.67
C LEU A 77 -2.73 2.24 9.42
N TRP A 78 -2.04 1.14 9.74
CA TRP A 78 -2.52 -0.24 9.56
C TRP A 78 -3.05 -0.78 10.89
N GLY A 79 -4.29 -1.25 10.91
CA GLY A 79 -4.87 -1.81 12.14
C GLY A 79 -5.35 -0.80 13.18
N LEU A 80 -5.55 0.48 12.79
CA LEU A 80 -6.22 1.49 13.63
C LEU A 80 -7.59 1.03 14.15
N ILE A 81 -8.22 0.10 13.44
CA ILE A 81 -9.47 -0.53 13.81
C ILE A 81 -9.20 -2.04 13.91
N PRO A 82 -9.49 -2.70 15.06
CA PRO A 82 -9.31 -4.13 15.20
C PRO A 82 -10.02 -4.91 14.08
N GLY A 83 -9.31 -5.86 13.46
CA GLY A 83 -9.82 -6.64 12.33
C GLY A 83 -9.77 -5.93 10.97
N PHE A 84 -9.30 -4.67 10.92
CA PHE A 84 -9.10 -3.90 9.69
C PHE A 84 -7.67 -4.08 9.17
N THR A 85 -7.53 -4.88 8.12
CA THR A 85 -6.26 -5.32 7.55
C THR A 85 -5.92 -4.62 6.25
N ALA A 86 -4.63 -4.45 5.98
CA ALA A 86 -4.14 -3.99 4.69
C ALA A 86 -4.12 -5.14 3.66
N LEU A 87 -4.68 -4.87 2.49
CA LEU A 87 -4.56 -5.68 1.28
C LEU A 87 -3.72 -4.87 0.30
N ASP A 88 -2.41 -4.86 0.53
CA ASP A 88 -1.46 -4.00 -0.16
C ASP A 88 -0.36 -4.79 -0.86
N ALA A 89 0.29 -4.12 -1.80
CA ALA A 89 1.53 -4.58 -2.39
C ALA A 89 2.40 -3.38 -2.72
N GLU A 90 3.66 -3.66 -3.03
CA GLU A 90 4.64 -2.61 -3.21
C GLU A 90 5.42 -2.77 -4.52
N CYS A 91 5.56 -1.63 -5.19
CA CYS A 91 6.22 -1.53 -6.47
C CYS A 91 7.07 -0.27 -6.56
N HIS A 92 7.92 -0.22 -7.57
CA HIS A 92 8.63 0.98 -7.96
C HIS A 92 7.96 1.59 -9.18
N THR A 93 7.90 2.92 -9.21
CA THR A 93 7.45 3.68 -10.37
C THR A 93 8.23 4.99 -10.48
N PRO A 94 8.43 5.54 -11.70
CA PRO A 94 8.99 6.87 -11.83
C PRO A 94 8.11 7.91 -11.10
N ILE A 95 8.73 8.86 -10.41
CA ILE A 95 8.03 9.92 -9.65
C ILE A 95 7.02 10.70 -10.52
N THR A 96 7.31 10.83 -11.81
CA THR A 96 6.44 11.53 -12.77
C THR A 96 5.15 10.78 -13.09
N THR A 97 5.13 9.46 -12.88
CA THR A 97 3.94 8.61 -13.12
C THR A 97 3.02 8.59 -11.90
N TYR A 98 3.55 8.84 -10.70
CA TYR A 98 2.83 8.74 -9.44
C TYR A 98 1.50 9.53 -9.41
N PRO A 99 1.42 10.82 -9.82
CA PRO A 99 0.14 11.55 -9.83
C PRO A 99 -0.94 10.95 -10.75
N ARG A 100 -0.53 10.26 -11.82
CA ARG A 100 -1.46 9.57 -12.72
C ARG A 100 -1.99 8.29 -12.08
N ILE A 101 -1.12 7.52 -11.41
CA ILE A 101 -1.53 6.33 -10.66
C ILE A 101 -2.54 6.71 -9.58
N LEU A 102 -2.27 7.75 -8.78
CA LEU A 102 -3.21 8.20 -7.74
C LEU A 102 -4.62 8.47 -8.28
N LYS A 103 -4.72 9.23 -9.37
CA LYS A 103 -6.01 9.52 -10.02
C LYS A 103 -6.70 8.27 -10.52
N ASP A 104 -5.93 7.30 -11.00
CA ASP A 104 -6.48 6.05 -11.52
C ASP A 104 -6.96 5.11 -10.39
N VAL A 105 -6.31 5.15 -9.23
CA VAL A 105 -6.80 4.50 -8.00
C VAL A 105 -8.12 5.13 -7.54
N ASP A 106 -8.24 6.46 -7.57
CA ASP A 106 -9.51 7.14 -7.25
C ASP A 106 -10.64 6.72 -8.19
N LEU A 107 -10.36 6.61 -9.49
CA LEU A 107 -11.33 6.13 -10.48
C LEU A 107 -11.71 4.66 -10.24
N TRP A 108 -10.71 3.81 -9.93
CA TRP A 108 -10.96 2.42 -9.59
C TRP A 108 -11.87 2.27 -8.36
N ASP A 109 -11.65 3.09 -7.33
CA ASP A 109 -12.49 3.13 -6.13
C ASP A 109 -13.95 3.49 -6.47
N MET A 110 -14.14 4.50 -7.32
CA MET A 110 -15.48 4.90 -7.80
C MET A 110 -16.17 3.78 -8.58
N GLU A 111 -15.45 3.10 -9.46
CA GLU A 111 -15.96 2.00 -10.28
C GLU A 111 -16.40 0.78 -9.44
N HIS A 112 -15.69 0.51 -8.33
CA HIS A 112 -15.93 -0.64 -7.44
C HIS A 112 -16.72 -0.28 -6.17
N SER A 113 -17.31 0.91 -6.13
CA SER A 113 -18.02 1.41 -4.94
C SER A 113 -19.18 0.50 -4.52
N LYS A 114 -19.84 -0.19 -5.47
CA LYS A 114 -20.94 -1.12 -5.17
C LYS A 114 -20.48 -2.36 -4.40
N GLU A 115 -19.34 -2.93 -4.75
CA GLU A 115 -18.72 -4.03 -4.02
C GLU A 115 -18.28 -3.58 -2.62
N MET A 116 -17.65 -2.42 -2.51
CA MET A 116 -17.23 -1.86 -1.21
C MET A 116 -18.42 -1.57 -0.29
N GLU A 117 -19.56 -1.16 -0.85
CA GLU A 117 -20.82 -0.94 -0.13
C GLU A 117 -21.37 -2.24 0.49
N GLN A 118 -21.11 -3.40 -0.13
CA GLN A 118 -21.51 -4.69 0.45
C GLN A 118 -20.71 -5.00 1.71
N ILE A 119 -19.40 -4.71 1.70
CA ILE A 119 -18.54 -4.85 2.89
C ILE A 119 -19.01 -3.87 3.97
N LEU A 120 -19.24 -2.58 3.62
CA LEU A 120 -19.76 -1.57 4.55
C LEU A 120 -21.04 -2.03 5.27
N LYS A 121 -21.99 -2.63 4.56
CA LYS A 121 -23.25 -3.12 5.15
C LYS A 121 -23.05 -4.22 6.18
N ILE A 122 -21.95 -4.98 6.10
CA ILE A 122 -21.63 -6.07 7.02
C ILE A 122 -20.76 -5.56 8.17
N SER A 123 -19.69 -4.82 7.85
CA SER A 123 -18.66 -4.41 8.82
C SER A 123 -18.96 -3.07 9.52
N GLY A 124 -19.91 -2.29 9.01
CA GLY A 124 -20.18 -0.92 9.48
C GLY A 124 -19.18 0.12 9.02
N LEU A 125 -18.13 -0.27 8.28
CA LEU A 125 -17.14 0.65 7.72
C LEU A 125 -16.74 0.25 6.29
N ARG A 126 -16.71 1.24 5.40
CA ARG A 126 -16.31 1.04 4.02
C ARG A 126 -14.80 0.77 3.93
N PRO A 127 -14.36 -0.16 3.08
CA PRO A 127 -12.96 -0.26 2.69
C PRO A 127 -12.38 1.09 2.24
N ILE A 128 -11.10 1.30 2.54
CA ILE A 128 -10.40 2.56 2.23
C ILE A 128 -9.29 2.23 1.24
N THR A 129 -9.43 2.73 0.01
CA THR A 129 -8.37 2.68 -0.99
C THR A 129 -7.30 3.72 -0.71
N GLY A 130 -6.08 3.41 -1.10
CA GLY A 130 -4.98 4.34 -0.94
C GLY A 130 -3.75 3.89 -1.68
N SER A 131 -2.93 4.88 -2.04
CA SER A 131 -1.56 4.64 -2.42
C SER A 131 -0.70 5.80 -1.97
N GLY A 132 0.54 5.49 -1.60
CA GLY A 132 1.45 6.45 -0.99
C GLY A 132 2.88 5.95 -1.08
N PRO A 133 3.87 6.85 -1.26
CA PRO A 133 5.25 6.48 -1.05
C PRO A 133 5.49 6.33 0.46
N ILE A 134 5.84 5.11 0.89
CA ILE A 134 6.35 4.88 2.24
C ILE A 134 7.84 5.25 2.28
N ILE A 135 8.56 5.04 1.18
CA ILE A 135 9.99 5.34 1.05
C ILE A 135 10.28 5.97 -0.33
N LEU A 136 11.14 7.00 -0.37
CA LEU A 136 11.73 7.47 -1.63
C LEU A 136 12.94 6.60 -1.95
N ILE A 137 12.90 5.92 -3.11
CA ILE A 137 14.02 5.12 -3.61
C ILE A 137 14.86 6.02 -4.52
N GLY A 138 16.16 5.74 -4.61
CA GLY A 138 17.13 6.59 -5.31
C GLY A 138 16.74 7.03 -6.74
N ASP A 139 17.36 8.12 -7.15
CA ASP A 139 17.23 8.77 -8.47
C ASP A 139 15.85 9.39 -8.75
N HIS A 140 15.08 8.78 -9.65
CA HIS A 140 13.83 9.31 -10.19
C HIS A 140 12.65 8.36 -9.95
N ASN A 141 12.83 7.35 -9.10
CA ASN A 141 11.79 6.38 -8.76
C ASN A 141 11.26 6.63 -7.34
N VAL A 142 10.05 6.16 -7.09
CA VAL A 142 9.49 6.08 -5.75
C VAL A 142 9.09 4.65 -5.47
N GLU A 143 9.22 4.24 -4.21
CA GLU A 143 8.45 3.12 -3.71
C GLU A 143 6.99 3.55 -3.67
N LEU A 144 6.10 2.70 -4.14
CA LEU A 144 4.68 2.91 -4.12
C LEU A 144 4.05 1.73 -3.39
N THR A 145 3.57 2.00 -2.19
CA THR A 145 2.66 1.10 -1.48
C THR A 145 1.26 1.42 -1.95
N THR A 146 0.53 0.38 -2.34
CA THR A 146 -0.78 0.54 -2.96
C THR A 146 -1.68 -0.63 -2.64
N GLY A 147 -2.96 -0.34 -2.46
CA GLY A 147 -3.94 -1.33 -2.06
C GLY A 147 -5.17 -0.68 -1.47
N PHE A 148 -5.82 -1.43 -0.60
CA PHE A 148 -6.89 -0.90 0.24
C PHE A 148 -6.90 -1.62 1.57
N THR A 149 -7.46 -0.98 2.58
CA THR A 149 -7.71 -1.59 3.88
C THR A 149 -9.16 -2.04 3.95
N SER A 150 -9.41 -3.22 4.51
CA SER A 150 -10.73 -3.84 4.64
C SER A 150 -10.80 -4.70 5.90
N PHE A 151 -12.00 -5.14 6.27
CA PHE A 151 -12.14 -6.13 7.33
C PHE A 151 -11.79 -7.54 6.84
N GLU A 152 -11.24 -8.37 7.71
CA GLU A 152 -11.21 -9.82 7.49
C GLU A 152 -12.62 -10.42 7.47
N SER A 153 -12.74 -11.68 7.06
CA SER A 153 -14.03 -12.38 7.00
C SER A 153 -14.65 -12.64 8.37
N TYR A 154 -13.86 -12.67 9.45
CA TYR A 154 -14.35 -12.91 10.80
C TYR A 154 -14.64 -11.60 11.54
N ILE A 155 -15.92 -11.33 11.81
CA ILE A 155 -16.40 -10.13 12.49
C ILE A 155 -17.41 -10.55 13.56
N ASP A 156 -17.23 -10.07 14.80
CA ASP A 156 -18.14 -10.27 15.94
C ASP A 156 -18.61 -11.72 16.14
N GLY A 157 -17.68 -12.68 16.08
CA GLY A 157 -17.99 -14.09 16.31
C GLY A 157 -18.50 -14.85 15.09
N LYS A 158 -18.66 -14.19 13.94
CA LYS A 158 -19.23 -14.78 12.72
C LYS A 158 -18.27 -14.63 11.52
N ASN A 159 -18.14 -15.71 10.76
CA ASN A 159 -17.43 -15.71 9.49
C ASN A 159 -18.37 -15.30 8.34
N TYR A 160 -17.95 -14.33 7.55
CA TYR A 160 -18.61 -13.81 6.36
C TYR A 160 -17.72 -14.07 5.14
N GLU A 161 -17.87 -15.24 4.52
CA GLU A 161 -17.08 -15.67 3.34
C GLU A 161 -17.13 -14.65 2.19
N ILE A 162 -18.26 -13.96 2.02
CA ILE A 162 -18.43 -12.90 1.01
C ILE A 162 -17.39 -11.77 1.16
N ILE A 163 -16.93 -11.45 2.37
CA ILE A 163 -15.91 -10.43 2.58
C ILE A 163 -14.57 -10.90 2.03
N GLU A 164 -14.20 -12.16 2.27
CA GLU A 164 -12.96 -12.73 1.74
C GLU A 164 -12.98 -12.76 0.20
N GLU A 165 -14.09 -13.22 -0.40
CA GLU A 165 -14.26 -13.26 -1.85
C GLU A 165 -14.15 -11.86 -2.47
N LEU A 166 -14.84 -10.87 -1.90
CA LEU A 166 -14.78 -9.48 -2.36
C LEU A 166 -13.39 -8.89 -2.17
N ASN A 167 -12.74 -9.13 -1.03
CA ASN A 167 -11.40 -8.64 -0.75
C ASN A 167 -10.40 -9.15 -1.79
N ILE A 168 -10.38 -10.46 -2.08
CA ILE A 168 -9.47 -11.04 -3.08
C ILE A 168 -9.79 -10.54 -4.49
N LYS A 169 -11.08 -10.45 -4.87
CA LYS A 169 -11.50 -9.92 -6.17
C LYS A 169 -11.02 -8.48 -6.36
N LEU A 170 -11.32 -7.62 -5.39
CA LEU A 170 -10.98 -6.20 -5.42
C LEU A 170 -9.46 -6.01 -5.41
N TRP A 171 -8.74 -6.76 -4.59
CA TRP A 171 -7.29 -6.64 -4.50
C TRP A 171 -6.60 -7.03 -5.80
N LYS A 172 -6.98 -8.18 -6.39
CA LYS A 172 -6.46 -8.58 -7.69
C LYS A 172 -6.77 -7.55 -8.78
N SER A 173 -7.99 -7.02 -8.83
CA SER A 173 -8.38 -6.01 -9.83
C SER A 173 -7.56 -4.72 -9.72
N LEU A 174 -7.33 -4.22 -8.50
CA LEU A 174 -6.53 -3.02 -8.29
C LEU A 174 -5.06 -3.25 -8.69
N LEU A 175 -4.48 -4.38 -8.28
CA LEU A 175 -3.10 -4.72 -8.62
C LEU A 175 -2.88 -4.92 -10.12
N GLU A 176 -3.83 -5.54 -10.81
CA GLU A 176 -3.83 -5.65 -12.28
C GLU A 176 -3.85 -4.26 -12.92
N ARG A 177 -4.76 -3.37 -12.48
CA ARG A 177 -4.85 -2.00 -13.01
C ARG A 177 -3.54 -1.24 -12.81
N ILE A 178 -2.93 -1.36 -11.63
CA ILE A 178 -1.65 -0.68 -11.34
C ILE A 178 -0.52 -1.23 -12.20
N THR A 179 -0.53 -2.55 -12.48
CA THR A 179 0.45 -3.18 -13.38
C THR A 179 0.43 -2.54 -14.77
N THR A 180 -0.73 -2.07 -15.25
CA THR A 180 -0.84 -1.39 -16.56
C THR A 180 -0.07 -0.07 -16.65
N HIS A 181 0.33 0.53 -15.51
CA HIS A 181 1.18 1.73 -15.49
C HIS A 181 2.66 1.42 -15.67
N GLY A 182 3.04 0.15 -15.89
CA GLY A 182 4.43 -0.26 -16.10
C GLY A 182 5.27 -0.21 -14.82
N VAL A 183 4.64 -0.43 -13.66
CA VAL A 183 5.33 -0.49 -12.37
C VAL A 183 6.21 -1.73 -12.26
N THR A 184 7.24 -1.67 -11.41
CA THR A 184 8.08 -2.82 -11.08
C THR A 184 7.74 -3.33 -9.69
N TRP A 185 6.99 -4.42 -9.60
CA TRP A 185 6.68 -5.04 -8.31
C TRP A 185 7.90 -5.70 -7.67
N TYR A 186 8.11 -5.50 -6.37
CA TYR A 186 9.22 -6.11 -5.64
C TYR A 186 8.75 -6.99 -4.45
N MET A 187 7.62 -6.63 -3.83
CA MET A 187 6.97 -7.45 -2.81
C MET A 187 5.78 -8.21 -3.39
N LEU A 188 6.09 -9.34 -4.03
CA LEU A 188 5.11 -10.11 -4.81
C LEU A 188 4.17 -10.98 -4.00
N GLY A 189 4.45 -11.21 -2.70
CA GLY A 189 3.63 -12.07 -1.85
C GLY A 189 3.26 -13.41 -2.50
N ASP A 190 2.11 -13.94 -2.10
CA ASP A 190 1.52 -15.15 -2.70
C ASP A 190 0.52 -14.78 -3.80
N ILE A 191 -0.48 -13.95 -3.47
CA ILE A 191 -1.54 -13.50 -4.38
C ILE A 191 -0.99 -12.77 -5.61
N LEU A 192 -0.19 -11.72 -5.40
CA LEU A 192 0.33 -10.91 -6.51
C LEU A 192 1.26 -11.73 -7.42
N SER A 193 2.10 -12.61 -6.88
CA SER A 193 2.98 -13.48 -7.68
C SER A 193 2.21 -14.36 -8.67
N ARG A 194 1.02 -14.84 -8.29
CA ARG A 194 0.16 -15.64 -9.14
C ARG A 194 -0.64 -14.78 -10.10
N LEU A 195 -1.16 -13.64 -9.62
CA LEU A 195 -1.84 -12.66 -10.45
C LEU A 195 -0.96 -12.20 -11.63
N LEU A 196 0.31 -11.87 -11.37
CA LEU A 196 1.23 -11.45 -12.44
C LEU A 196 1.45 -12.52 -13.51
N VAL A 197 1.36 -13.80 -13.15
CA VAL A 197 1.36 -14.91 -14.12
C VAL A 197 0.03 -14.97 -14.87
N GLU A 198 -1.10 -14.86 -14.15
CA GLU A 198 -2.46 -14.89 -14.72
C GLU A 198 -2.66 -13.79 -15.78
N ILE A 199 -2.19 -12.56 -15.53
CA ILE A 199 -2.34 -11.42 -16.43
C ILE A 199 -1.23 -11.34 -17.50
N GLY A 200 -0.30 -12.31 -17.53
CA GLY A 200 0.78 -12.34 -18.52
C GLY A 200 1.81 -11.22 -18.36
N ALA A 201 2.08 -10.77 -17.13
CA ALA A 201 3.06 -9.71 -16.85
C ALA A 201 4.51 -10.13 -17.12
N PHE A 202 4.76 -11.44 -17.30
CA PHE A 202 6.08 -11.98 -17.60
C PHE A 202 6.12 -12.63 -18.99
N PRO A 203 7.22 -12.46 -19.75
CA PRO A 203 7.43 -13.25 -20.96
C PRO A 203 7.40 -14.76 -20.66
N PRO A 204 6.78 -15.59 -21.52
CA PRO A 204 6.71 -17.04 -21.32
C PRO A 204 8.09 -17.70 -21.15
N GLU A 205 9.10 -17.23 -21.88
CA GLU A 205 10.46 -17.76 -21.82
C GLU A 205 11.12 -17.48 -20.46
N TYR A 206 10.84 -16.31 -19.87
CA TYR A 206 11.33 -15.95 -18.55
C TYR A 206 10.69 -16.85 -17.46
N LEU A 207 9.38 -17.05 -17.51
CA LEU A 207 8.70 -17.97 -16.58
C LEU A 207 9.20 -19.41 -16.73
N GLN A 208 9.47 -19.86 -17.96
CA GLN A 208 10.01 -21.20 -18.21
C GLN A 208 11.43 -21.37 -17.66
N LEU A 209 12.26 -20.33 -17.76
CA LEU A 209 13.59 -20.30 -17.11
C LEU A 209 13.45 -20.41 -15.59
N LEU A 210 12.59 -19.59 -14.97
CA LEU A 210 12.36 -19.63 -13.52
C LEU A 210 11.82 -20.99 -13.05
N LYS A 211 10.88 -21.58 -13.79
CA LYS A 211 10.34 -22.93 -13.52
C LYS A 211 11.43 -24.00 -13.62
N SER A 212 12.35 -23.87 -14.58
CA SER A 212 13.48 -24.80 -14.73
C SER A 212 14.45 -24.70 -13.55
N ILE A 213 14.81 -23.48 -13.14
CA ILE A 213 15.62 -23.24 -11.93
C ILE A 213 14.94 -23.84 -10.70
N LYS A 214 13.63 -23.61 -10.54
CA LYS A 214 12.83 -24.17 -9.45
C LYS A 214 12.87 -25.70 -9.44
N LYS A 215 12.67 -26.35 -10.58
CA LYS A 215 12.72 -27.82 -10.70
C LYS A 215 14.10 -28.38 -10.36
N THR A 216 15.17 -27.69 -10.75
CA THR A 216 16.54 -28.10 -10.46
C THR A 216 16.86 -27.99 -8.96
N LEU A 217 16.48 -26.88 -8.32
CA LEU A 217 16.84 -26.61 -6.91
C LEU A 217 15.84 -27.20 -5.90
N ASP A 218 14.57 -27.34 -6.29
CA ASP A 218 13.49 -27.90 -5.46
C ASP A 218 12.65 -28.89 -6.30
N PRO A 219 13.20 -30.08 -6.60
CA PRO A 219 12.54 -31.07 -7.46
C PRO A 219 11.24 -31.63 -6.88
N ARG A 220 11.01 -31.48 -5.57
CA ARG A 220 9.77 -31.90 -4.89
C ARG A 220 8.77 -30.76 -4.69
N TYR A 221 9.11 -29.54 -5.11
CA TYR A 221 8.25 -28.34 -4.99
C TYR A 221 7.74 -28.10 -3.56
N ILE A 222 8.59 -28.27 -2.55
CA ILE A 222 8.22 -28.08 -1.14
C ILE A 222 8.41 -26.64 -0.66
N LEU A 223 9.30 -25.87 -1.29
CA LEU A 223 9.62 -24.49 -0.90
C LEU A 223 8.63 -23.52 -1.55
N SER A 224 7.81 -22.80 -0.76
CA SER A 224 6.83 -21.82 -1.25
C SER A 224 5.98 -22.33 -2.41
N ARG A 225 5.41 -23.53 -2.25
CA ARG A 225 4.67 -24.24 -3.29
C ARG A 225 3.55 -23.37 -3.87
N GLY A 226 3.48 -23.26 -5.19
CA GLY A 226 2.43 -22.50 -5.88
C GLY A 226 2.72 -21.03 -6.10
N LYS A 227 3.78 -20.47 -5.50
CA LYS A 227 4.27 -19.13 -5.86
C LYS A 227 4.58 -19.09 -7.36
N PHE A 228 4.15 -18.05 -8.07
CA PHE A 228 4.20 -17.96 -9.54
C PHE A 228 3.55 -19.16 -10.28
N ASN A 229 2.54 -19.79 -9.68
CA ASN A 229 1.89 -21.00 -10.20
C ASN A 229 2.81 -22.22 -10.37
N PHE A 230 3.90 -22.30 -9.61
CA PHE A 230 4.81 -23.45 -9.63
C PHE A 230 4.36 -24.53 -8.63
N TRP A 231 3.40 -25.35 -9.03
CA TRP A 231 2.74 -26.37 -8.16
C TRP A 231 3.39 -27.76 -8.15
N GLY A 232 4.32 -28.02 -9.09
CA GLY A 232 4.88 -29.35 -9.38
C GLY A 232 3.97 -30.19 -10.27
N GLU A 233 4.43 -31.40 -10.63
CA GLU A 233 3.77 -32.26 -11.64
C GLU A 233 2.46 -32.93 -11.15
N ASN A 234 2.10 -32.75 -9.88
CA ASN A 234 0.95 -33.44 -9.25
C ASN A 234 -0.35 -32.61 -9.18
N ARG A 235 -0.41 -31.42 -9.78
CA ARG A 235 -1.68 -30.68 -9.96
C ARG A 235 -1.99 -30.64 -11.46
N LYS A 236 -3.08 -31.29 -11.88
CA LYS A 236 -3.71 -30.97 -13.17
C LYS A 236 -4.06 -29.49 -13.14
N GLU A 237 -3.65 -28.76 -14.17
CA GLU A 237 -4.02 -27.36 -14.38
C GLU A 237 -5.55 -27.28 -14.31
N ILE A 238 -6.06 -26.59 -13.29
CA ILE A 238 -7.48 -26.23 -13.22
C ILE A 238 -7.54 -24.87 -13.93
N ASN A 239 -8.03 -24.90 -15.17
CA ASN A 239 -8.46 -23.71 -15.90
C ASN A 239 -9.64 -23.05 -15.19
#